data_AF-A0A2N3BNB5-F1
#
_entry.id   AF-A0A2N3BNB5-F1
#
_cell.length_a   1.000
_cell.length_b   1.000
_cell.length_c   1.000
_cell.angle_alpha   90.00
_cell.angle_beta   90.00
_cell.angle_gamma   90.00
#
_symmetry.space_group_name_H-M   'P 1'
#
loop_
_entity.id
_entity.type
_entity.pdbx_description
1 polymer ?
#
loop_
_entity_poly.entity_id
_entity_poly.type
_entity_poly.pdbx_seq_one_letter_code
_entity_poly.pdbx_strand_id
1 'polypeptide(L)'
;APAGRKPLIIAGLGVGLAALAAAVWFMVGPRPEQVAVPAVVAAAPVEARGDPCTDERLRGLGSLGFAEIARELGACGGAANPETALGLLEDAADRTDPDALLMFGELYDAGVAESVLKSAVGLDLGDIPANAADYYGRARAAGNATAATRLASLCERLSVATDTLSTAAHGEYCSQ
;
A
#
# COMPACT_ATOMS: atom_id res chain seq x y z
N ALA A 1 83.76 -42.38 43.64
CA ALA A 1 82.55 -43.22 43.83
C ALA A 1 81.31 -42.35 43.55
N PRO A 2 80.22 -42.90 42.98
CA PRO A 2 79.38 -42.23 41.97
C PRO A 2 78.17 -41.47 42.55
N ALA A 3 77.73 -40.42 41.85
CA ALA A 3 76.51 -39.68 42.13
C ALA A 3 75.46 -39.90 41.00
N GLY A 4 74.20 -40.01 41.41
CA GLY A 4 73.10 -40.63 40.68
C GLY A 4 72.61 -39.90 39.42
N ARG A 5 72.21 -40.72 38.43
CA ARG A 5 71.46 -40.31 37.23
C ARG A 5 69.96 -40.53 37.46
N LYS A 6 69.16 -39.47 37.60
CA LYS A 6 67.72 -39.40 37.24
C LYS A 6 67.39 -37.93 36.99
N PRO A 7 67.13 -37.51 35.73
CA PRO A 7 65.74 -37.22 35.36
C PRO A 7 65.51 -37.29 33.83
N LEU A 8 64.94 -38.37 33.29
CA LEU A 8 64.51 -38.35 31.88
C LEU A 8 63.25 -39.16 31.57
N ILE A 9 62.57 -39.71 32.58
CA ILE A 9 61.42 -40.63 32.35
C ILE A 9 60.06 -39.93 32.53
N ILE A 10 59.99 -38.75 33.15
CA ILE A 10 58.69 -38.10 33.49
C ILE A 10 58.12 -37.25 32.33
N ALA A 11 58.96 -36.75 31.41
CA ALA A 11 58.49 -35.88 30.31
C ALA A 11 57.83 -36.63 29.14
N GLY A 12 58.14 -37.92 28.94
CA GLY A 12 57.58 -38.71 27.82
C GLY A 12 56.15 -39.21 28.05
N LEU A 13 55.75 -39.41 29.31
CA LEU A 13 54.45 -40.03 29.64
C LEU A 13 53.27 -39.06 29.52
N GLY A 14 53.49 -37.76 29.73
CA GLY A 14 52.44 -36.74 29.66
C GLY A 14 51.98 -36.44 28.23
N VAL A 15 52.90 -36.46 27.26
CA VAL A 15 52.58 -36.15 25.85
C VAL A 15 51.83 -37.32 25.18
N GLY A 16 52.17 -38.57 25.53
CA GLY A 16 51.47 -39.76 25.00
C GLY A 16 50.02 -39.87 25.44
N LEU A 17 49.72 -39.54 26.71
CA LEU A 17 48.36 -39.57 27.25
C LEU A 17 47.45 -38.49 26.64
N ALA A 18 47.97 -37.29 26.37
CA ALA A 18 47.20 -36.22 25.74
C ALA A 18 46.84 -36.53 24.28
N ALA A 19 47.76 -37.14 23.52
CA ALA A 19 47.51 -37.52 22.14
C ALA A 19 46.47 -38.65 22.02
N LEU A 20 46.49 -39.62 22.94
CA LEU A 20 45.51 -40.71 22.99
C LEU A 20 44.11 -40.20 23.36
N ALA A 21 44.00 -39.25 24.30
CA ALA A 21 42.71 -38.67 24.69
C ALA A 21 42.04 -37.91 23.52
N ALA A 22 42.83 -37.17 22.74
CA ALA A 22 42.35 -36.46 21.55
C ALA A 22 41.89 -37.42 20.44
N ALA A 23 42.61 -38.51 20.22
CA ALA A 23 42.24 -39.51 19.21
C ALA A 23 40.94 -40.26 19.58
N VAL A 24 40.73 -40.59 20.86
CA VAL A 24 39.49 -41.21 21.33
C VAL A 24 38.30 -40.25 21.21
N TRP A 25 38.49 -38.97 21.56
CA TRP A 25 37.44 -37.96 21.40
C TRP A 25 37.05 -37.77 19.94
N PHE A 26 38.01 -37.81 19.01
CA PHE A 26 37.71 -37.69 17.58
C PHE A 26 36.96 -38.90 17.01
N MET A 27 37.24 -40.12 17.51
CA MET A 27 36.53 -41.32 17.05
C MET A 27 35.15 -41.53 17.71
N VAL A 28 34.97 -41.12 18.97
CA VAL A 28 33.76 -41.40 19.77
C VAL A 28 32.89 -40.15 19.99
N GLY A 29 33.39 -38.97 19.61
CA GLY A 29 32.68 -37.70 19.75
C GLY A 29 31.32 -37.72 19.03
N PRO A 30 30.31 -37.05 19.61
CA PRO A 30 28.97 -37.02 19.05
C PRO A 30 29.02 -36.46 17.62
N ARG A 31 28.56 -37.25 16.65
CA ARG A 31 28.36 -36.75 15.29
C ARG A 31 27.29 -35.65 15.37
N PRO A 32 27.50 -34.49 14.72
CA PRO A 32 26.46 -33.47 14.67
C PRO A 32 25.21 -34.11 14.06
N GLU A 33 24.16 -34.20 14.86
CA GLU A 33 22.88 -34.75 14.46
C GLU A 33 22.37 -33.89 13.31
N GLN A 34 22.36 -34.46 12.10
CA GLN A 34 21.80 -33.78 10.95
C GLN A 34 20.31 -33.64 11.20
N VAL A 35 19.90 -32.45 11.65
CA VAL A 35 18.50 -32.07 11.75
C VAL A 35 17.93 -32.24 10.34
N ALA A 36 17.10 -33.27 10.15
CA ALA A 36 16.39 -33.48 8.91
C ALA A 36 15.50 -32.26 8.68
N VAL A 37 15.90 -31.41 7.74
CA VAL A 37 15.05 -30.31 7.28
C VAL A 37 13.84 -30.98 6.63
N PRO A 38 12.60 -30.73 7.11
CA PRO A 38 11.42 -31.32 6.52
C PRO A 38 11.41 -30.97 5.03
N ALA A 39 11.19 -31.98 4.18
CA ALA A 39 11.07 -31.78 2.74
C ALA A 39 9.99 -30.73 2.51
N VAL A 40 10.39 -29.57 1.96
CA VAL A 40 9.46 -28.55 1.49
C VAL A 40 8.65 -29.23 0.39
N VAL A 41 7.40 -29.57 0.71
CA VAL A 41 6.43 -30.02 -0.28
C VAL A 41 6.39 -28.91 -1.33
N ALA A 42 6.82 -29.21 -2.55
CA ALA A 42 6.71 -28.28 -3.65
C ALA A 42 5.25 -27.84 -3.73
N ALA A 43 5.00 -26.56 -3.46
CA ALA A 43 3.68 -25.99 -3.60
C ALA A 43 3.20 -26.32 -5.01
N ALA A 44 1.95 -26.78 -5.12
CA ALA A 44 1.30 -26.93 -6.41
C ALA A 44 1.51 -25.65 -7.25
N PRO A 45 1.69 -25.75 -8.58
CA PRO A 45 1.82 -24.56 -9.41
C PRO A 45 0.64 -23.65 -9.10
N VAL A 46 0.91 -22.48 -8.51
CA VAL A 46 -0.09 -21.43 -8.44
C VAL A 46 -0.35 -21.12 -9.90
N GLU A 47 -1.50 -21.54 -10.44
CA GLU A 47 -1.96 -21.03 -11.73
C GLU A 47 -1.75 -19.53 -11.66
N ALA A 48 -0.94 -19.00 -12.57
CA ALA A 48 -0.63 -17.58 -12.61
C ALA A 48 -1.97 -16.87 -12.81
N ARG A 49 -2.58 -16.42 -11.71
CA ARG A 49 -3.69 -15.47 -11.78
C ARG A 49 -3.12 -14.31 -12.57
N GLY A 50 -3.64 -14.11 -13.78
CA GLY A 50 -3.17 -13.06 -14.67
C GLY A 50 -3.10 -11.72 -13.94
N ASP A 51 -2.23 -10.84 -14.42
CA ASP A 51 -2.01 -9.55 -13.80
C ASP A 51 -3.34 -8.83 -13.52
N PRO A 52 -3.68 -8.56 -12.24
CA PRO A 52 -4.95 -7.97 -11.85
C PRO A 52 -5.13 -6.55 -12.40
N CYS A 53 -4.05 -5.91 -12.86
CA CYS A 53 -4.01 -4.50 -13.24
C CYS A 53 -4.04 -4.27 -14.75
N THR A 54 -4.39 -5.31 -15.51
CA THR A 54 -4.61 -5.19 -16.96
C THR A 54 -5.89 -4.43 -17.27
N ASP A 55 -5.88 -3.64 -18.35
CA ASP A 55 -7.04 -2.82 -18.73
C ASP A 55 -8.33 -3.65 -18.92
N GLU A 56 -8.21 -4.85 -19.48
CA GLU A 56 -9.38 -5.72 -19.71
C GLU A 56 -10.02 -6.16 -18.40
N ARG A 57 -9.21 -6.43 -17.38
CA ARG A 57 -9.70 -6.78 -16.05
C ARG A 57 -10.30 -5.57 -15.33
N LEU A 58 -9.65 -4.42 -15.42
CA LEU A 58 -10.11 -3.18 -14.83
C LEU A 58 -11.42 -2.70 -15.46
N ARG A 59 -11.57 -2.75 -16.79
CA ARG A 59 -12.84 -2.42 -17.47
C ARG A 59 -14.00 -3.30 -17.02
N GLY A 60 -13.73 -4.55 -16.61
CA GLY A 60 -14.72 -5.44 -16.02
C GLY A 60 -15.31 -4.95 -14.69
N LEU A 61 -14.70 -3.96 -14.04
CA LEU A 61 -15.17 -3.37 -12.79
C LEU A 61 -16.21 -2.26 -12.98
N GLY A 62 -16.46 -1.81 -14.22
CA GLY A 62 -17.25 -0.60 -14.49
C GLY A 62 -18.69 -0.61 -13.95
N SER A 63 -19.27 -1.79 -13.68
CA SER A 63 -20.61 -1.92 -13.07
C SER A 63 -20.60 -1.91 -11.54
N LEU A 64 -19.43 -1.91 -10.89
CA LEU A 64 -19.30 -1.92 -9.44
C LEU A 64 -19.50 -0.51 -8.86
N GLY A 65 -19.71 -0.44 -7.54
CA GLY A 65 -19.74 0.83 -6.82
C GLY A 65 -18.34 1.43 -6.68
N PHE A 66 -18.25 2.74 -6.46
CA PHE A 66 -16.98 3.46 -6.38
C PHE A 66 -16.00 2.86 -5.37
N ALA A 67 -16.47 2.54 -4.16
CA ALA A 67 -15.61 2.00 -3.09
C ALA A 67 -14.89 0.71 -3.50
N GLU A 68 -15.56 -0.13 -4.30
CA GLU A 68 -14.99 -1.37 -4.80
C GLU A 68 -14.00 -1.11 -5.94
N ILE A 69 -14.34 -0.23 -6.87
CA ILE A 69 -13.44 0.23 -7.94
C ILE A 69 -12.16 0.82 -7.33
N ALA A 70 -12.28 1.71 -6.35
CA ALA A 70 -11.16 2.37 -5.67
C ALA A 70 -10.27 1.36 -4.93
N ARG A 71 -10.86 0.34 -4.29
CA ARG A 71 -10.13 -0.74 -3.61
C ARG A 71 -9.30 -1.56 -4.59
N GLU A 72 -9.87 -1.96 -5.72
CA GLU A 72 -9.17 -2.73 -6.75
C GLU A 72 -8.07 -1.90 -7.42
N LEU A 73 -8.33 -0.63 -7.74
CA LEU A 73 -7.31 0.28 -8.27
C LEU A 73 -6.18 0.54 -7.26
N GLY A 74 -6.50 0.68 -5.98
CA GLY A 74 -5.52 0.83 -4.91
C GLY A 74 -4.61 -0.40 -4.78
N ALA A 75 -5.14 -1.61 -4.98
CA ALA A 75 -4.35 -2.85 -4.98
C ALA A 75 -3.32 -2.92 -6.12
N CYS A 76 -3.51 -2.13 -7.19
CA CYS A 76 -2.57 -2.04 -8.30
C CYS A 76 -1.34 -1.18 -8.03
N GLY A 77 -1.34 -0.34 -6.99
CA GLY A 77 -0.15 0.42 -6.57
C GLY A 77 0.53 1.23 -7.70
N GLY A 78 -0.25 1.77 -8.63
CA GLY A 78 0.24 2.52 -9.79
C GLY A 78 0.57 1.68 -11.04
N ALA A 79 0.39 0.35 -11.00
CA ALA A 79 0.54 -0.51 -12.17
C ALA A 79 -0.65 -0.40 -13.15
N ALA A 80 -1.79 0.13 -12.70
CA ALA A 80 -2.96 0.35 -13.54
C ALA A 80 -2.68 1.46 -14.59
N ASN A 81 -3.19 1.27 -15.81
CA ASN A 81 -3.17 2.31 -16.82
C ASN A 81 -3.97 3.54 -16.33
N PRO A 82 -3.39 4.76 -16.34
CA PRO A 82 -4.06 5.95 -15.80
C PRO A 82 -5.37 6.32 -16.50
N GLU A 83 -5.47 6.16 -17.82
CA GLU A 83 -6.68 6.50 -18.58
C GLU A 83 -7.81 5.53 -18.24
N THR A 84 -7.51 4.23 -18.15
CA THR A 84 -8.49 3.21 -17.74
C THR A 84 -8.94 3.42 -16.29
N ALA A 85 -8.00 3.73 -15.39
CA ALA A 85 -8.30 4.00 -13.98
C ALA A 85 -9.19 5.25 -13.82
N LEU A 86 -8.86 6.34 -14.52
CA LEU A 86 -9.66 7.57 -14.48
C LEU A 86 -11.06 7.33 -15.06
N GLY A 87 -11.16 6.68 -16.22
CA GLY A 87 -12.46 6.40 -16.85
C GLY A 87 -13.40 5.59 -15.96
N LEU A 88 -12.88 4.62 -15.19
CA LEU A 88 -13.70 3.87 -14.23
C LEU A 88 -14.25 4.73 -13.08
N LEU A 89 -13.47 5.70 -12.62
CA LEU A 89 -13.86 6.61 -11.56
C LEU A 89 -14.86 7.65 -12.09
N GLU A 90 -14.64 8.15 -13.31
CA GLU A 90 -15.58 9.03 -14.03
C GLU A 90 -16.92 8.33 -14.27
N ASP A 91 -16.91 7.08 -14.74
CA ASP A 91 -18.12 6.27 -14.92
C ASP A 91 -18.94 6.15 -13.62
N ALA A 92 -18.27 6.02 -12.47
CA ALA A 92 -18.94 5.97 -11.17
C ALA A 92 -19.60 7.32 -10.81
N ALA A 93 -18.90 8.44 -11.07
CA ALA A 93 -19.45 9.78 -10.88
C ALA A 93 -20.64 10.07 -11.81
N ASP A 94 -20.60 9.59 -13.05
CA ASP A 94 -21.69 9.70 -14.03
C ASP A 94 -22.94 8.91 -13.60
N ARG A 95 -22.74 7.81 -12.87
CA ARG A 95 -23.82 7.07 -12.20
C ARG A 95 -24.31 7.73 -10.90
N THR A 96 -23.86 8.95 -10.61
CA THR A 96 -24.19 9.69 -9.39
C THR A 96 -23.77 8.97 -8.10
N ASP A 97 -22.72 8.17 -8.15
CA ASP A 97 -22.17 7.54 -6.94
C ASP A 97 -21.70 8.65 -5.97
N PRO A 98 -22.24 8.70 -4.73
CA PRO A 98 -21.99 9.79 -3.80
C PRO A 98 -20.51 9.91 -3.40
N ASP A 99 -19.76 8.81 -3.36
CA ASP A 99 -18.35 8.80 -2.95
C ASP A 99 -17.44 9.16 -4.13
N ALA A 100 -17.80 8.76 -5.35
CA ALA A 100 -17.10 9.21 -6.55
C ALA A 100 -17.20 10.73 -6.72
N LEU A 101 -18.42 11.27 -6.57
CA LEU A 101 -18.66 12.71 -6.65
C LEU A 101 -17.90 13.48 -5.56
N LEU A 102 -17.86 12.95 -4.33
CA LEU A 102 -17.06 13.54 -3.26
C LEU A 102 -15.57 13.61 -3.65
N MET A 103 -15.01 12.50 -4.12
CA MET A 103 -13.61 12.42 -4.51
C MET A 103 -13.25 13.43 -5.63
N PHE A 104 -14.10 13.59 -6.64
CA PHE A 104 -13.87 14.60 -7.68
C PHE A 104 -13.97 16.04 -7.14
N GLY A 105 -14.85 16.29 -6.17
CA GLY A 105 -14.89 17.59 -5.49
C GLY A 105 -13.57 17.89 -4.76
N GLU A 106 -13.02 16.90 -4.05
CA GLU A 106 -11.74 17.03 -3.33
C GLU A 106 -10.55 17.24 -4.30
N LEU A 107 -10.65 16.78 -5.54
CA LEU A 107 -9.60 16.98 -6.55
C LEU A 107 -9.50 18.45 -7.02
N TYR A 108 -10.58 19.21 -6.92
CA TYR A 108 -10.63 20.64 -7.28
C TYR A 108 -10.57 21.58 -6.06
N ASP A 109 -10.47 21.03 -4.84
CA ASP A 109 -10.53 21.79 -3.61
C ASP A 109 -9.18 21.77 -2.87
N ALA A 110 -8.36 22.80 -3.04
CA ALA A 110 -7.07 22.89 -2.35
C ALA A 110 -7.19 23.11 -0.83
N GLY A 111 -8.40 23.34 -0.31
CA GLY A 111 -8.69 23.39 1.12
C GLY A 111 -8.78 22.00 1.76
N VAL A 112 -8.77 20.93 0.95
CA VAL A 112 -8.77 19.55 1.41
C VAL A 112 -7.40 18.92 1.15
N ALA A 113 -6.85 18.30 2.18
CA ALA A 113 -5.61 17.54 2.06
C ALA A 113 -5.91 16.16 1.44
N GLU A 114 -5.25 15.88 0.30
CA GLU A 114 -5.10 14.54 -0.32
C GLU A 114 -6.40 13.84 -0.76
N SER A 115 -6.78 14.03 -2.02
CA SER A 115 -7.69 13.10 -2.68
C SER A 115 -7.01 11.76 -2.96
N VAL A 116 -7.80 10.68 -3.05
CA VAL A 116 -7.33 9.34 -3.44
C VAL A 116 -6.59 9.39 -4.78
N LEU A 117 -7.05 10.21 -5.72
CA LEU A 117 -6.39 10.38 -7.02
C LEU A 117 -5.02 11.04 -6.91
N LYS A 118 -4.86 12.03 -6.04
CA LYS A 118 -3.56 12.67 -5.81
C LYS A 118 -2.54 11.71 -5.20
N SER A 119 -2.96 10.85 -4.28
CA SER A 119 -2.08 9.88 -3.61
C SER A 119 -1.84 8.61 -4.43
N ALA A 120 -2.87 8.06 -5.08
CA ALA A 120 -2.80 6.78 -5.79
C ALA A 120 -2.38 6.93 -7.27
N VAL A 121 -2.72 8.04 -7.92
CA VAL A 121 -2.50 8.25 -9.36
C VAL A 121 -1.59 9.46 -9.64
N GLY A 122 -1.26 10.26 -8.62
CA GLY A 122 -0.46 11.47 -8.78
C GLY A 122 -1.18 12.59 -9.54
N LEU A 123 -2.51 12.52 -9.63
CA LEU A 123 -3.32 13.49 -10.36
C LEU A 123 -3.74 14.64 -9.44
N ASP A 124 -3.39 15.86 -9.81
CA ASP A 124 -3.81 17.11 -9.18
C ASP A 124 -4.31 18.05 -10.28
N LEU A 125 -5.59 18.45 -10.20
CA LEU A 125 -6.21 19.33 -11.20
C LEU A 125 -6.19 20.81 -10.79
N GLY A 126 -5.64 21.13 -9.62
CA GLY A 126 -5.54 22.47 -9.08
C GLY A 126 -6.80 22.94 -8.35
N ASP A 127 -6.69 24.11 -7.70
CA ASP A 127 -7.79 24.73 -6.97
C ASP A 127 -8.77 25.40 -7.94
N ILE A 128 -9.96 24.80 -8.10
CA ILE A 128 -11.08 25.36 -8.87
C ILE A 128 -12.33 25.28 -7.99
N PRO A 129 -12.53 26.23 -7.04
CA PRO A 129 -13.59 26.19 -6.03
C PRO A 129 -15.01 26.01 -6.60
N ALA A 130 -15.30 26.55 -7.77
CA ALA A 130 -16.60 26.37 -8.40
C ALA A 130 -16.87 24.93 -8.87
N ASN A 131 -15.86 24.25 -9.42
CA ASN A 131 -15.98 22.85 -9.79
C ASN A 131 -16.14 21.97 -8.55
N ALA A 132 -15.36 22.27 -7.49
CA ALA A 132 -15.51 21.58 -6.21
C ALA A 132 -16.93 21.73 -5.64
N ALA A 133 -17.52 22.94 -5.73
CA ALA A 133 -18.87 23.21 -5.27
C ALA A 133 -19.95 22.42 -6.04
N ASP A 134 -19.83 22.32 -7.36
CA ASP A 134 -20.71 21.47 -8.18
C ASP A 134 -20.66 20.01 -7.74
N TYR A 135 -19.45 19.43 -7.69
CA TYR A 135 -19.26 18.04 -7.28
C TYR A 135 -19.77 17.76 -5.86
N TYR A 136 -19.46 18.63 -4.88
CA TYR A 136 -19.98 18.47 -3.54
C TYR A 136 -21.51 18.67 -3.47
N GLY A 137 -22.07 19.58 -4.26
CA GLY A 137 -23.52 19.78 -4.37
C GLY A 137 -24.23 18.52 -4.85
N ARG A 138 -23.71 17.90 -5.92
CA ARG A 138 -24.19 16.63 -6.46
C ARG A 138 -24.00 15.48 -5.48
N ALA A 139 -22.83 15.38 -4.83
CA ALA A 139 -22.55 14.35 -3.82
C ALA A 139 -23.49 14.46 -2.61
N ARG A 140 -23.74 15.69 -2.12
CA ARG A 140 -24.71 15.97 -1.06
C ARG A 140 -26.11 15.53 -1.48
N ALA A 141 -26.54 15.87 -2.70
CA ALA A 141 -27.84 15.46 -3.23
C ALA A 141 -27.98 13.93 -3.35
N ALA A 142 -26.87 13.23 -3.62
CA ALA A 142 -26.79 11.78 -3.63
C ALA A 142 -26.67 11.14 -2.22
N GLY A 143 -26.69 11.96 -1.14
CA GLY A 143 -26.69 11.49 0.25
C GLY A 143 -25.33 11.44 0.94
N ASN A 144 -24.28 12.02 0.36
CA ASN A 144 -22.96 12.07 0.99
C ASN A 144 -22.89 13.15 2.09
N ALA A 145 -22.84 12.72 3.36
CA ALA A 145 -22.77 13.63 4.50
C ALA A 145 -21.41 14.37 4.61
N THR A 146 -20.32 13.74 4.17
CA THR A 146 -19.00 14.39 4.13
C THR A 146 -19.01 15.52 3.12
N ALA A 147 -19.61 15.32 1.94
CA ALA A 147 -19.75 16.36 0.93
C ALA A 147 -20.54 17.57 1.43
N ALA A 148 -21.59 17.36 2.24
CA ALA A 148 -22.32 18.46 2.86
C ALA A 148 -21.41 19.32 3.76
N THR A 149 -20.54 18.66 4.54
CA THR A 149 -19.57 19.35 5.42
C THR A 149 -18.50 20.08 4.61
N ARG A 150 -17.97 19.44 3.56
CA ARG A 150 -16.98 20.07 2.65
C ARG A 150 -17.56 21.29 1.95
N LEU A 151 -18.79 21.17 1.42
CA LEU A 151 -19.48 22.27 0.76
C LEU A 151 -19.68 23.45 1.71
N ALA A 152 -20.08 23.21 2.96
CA ALA A 152 -20.22 24.27 3.96
C ALA A 152 -18.90 25.04 4.18
N SER A 153 -17.78 24.32 4.31
CA SER A 153 -16.46 24.95 4.44
C SER A 153 -16.03 25.71 3.17
N LEU A 154 -16.38 25.18 2.00
CA LEU A 154 -16.08 25.81 0.72
C LEU A 154 -16.90 27.09 0.51
N CYS A 155 -18.14 27.11 0.99
CA CYS A 155 -19.02 28.27 0.93
C CYS A 155 -18.45 29.50 1.65
N GLU A 156 -17.76 29.30 2.77
CA GLU A 156 -17.04 30.39 3.45
C GLU A 156 -15.98 31.02 2.55
N ARG A 157 -15.20 30.19 1.81
CA ARG A 157 -14.21 30.68 0.84
C ARG A 157 -14.85 31.37 -0.36
N LEU A 158 -15.92 30.77 -0.89
CA LEU A 158 -16.66 31.33 -2.03
C LEU A 158 -17.31 32.68 -1.69
N SER A 159 -17.72 32.89 -0.43
CA SER A 159 -18.37 34.14 0.01
C SER A 159 -17.49 35.39 -0.12
N VAL A 160 -16.16 35.22 -0.08
CA VAL A 160 -15.17 36.30 -0.19
C VAL A 160 -14.46 36.31 -1.54
N ALA A 161 -14.79 35.37 -2.43
CA ALA A 161 -14.23 35.32 -3.77
C ALA A 161 -14.81 36.43 -4.65
N THR A 162 -13.98 37.01 -5.51
CA THR A 162 -14.37 38.14 -6.38
C THR A 162 -14.42 37.77 -7.85
N ASP A 163 -13.98 36.57 -8.21
CA ASP A 163 -14.11 36.08 -9.58
C ASP A 163 -15.55 35.65 -9.89
N THR A 164 -15.93 35.80 -11.16
CA THR A 164 -17.30 35.56 -11.63
C THR A 164 -17.76 34.12 -11.40
N LEU A 165 -16.86 33.16 -11.53
CA LEU A 165 -17.20 31.74 -11.47
C LEU A 165 -17.48 31.31 -10.02
N SER A 166 -16.63 31.71 -9.09
CA SER A 166 -16.84 31.48 -7.65
C SER A 166 -18.07 32.22 -7.13
N THR A 167 -18.32 33.45 -7.59
CA THR A 167 -19.52 34.21 -7.22
C THR A 167 -20.80 33.49 -7.65
N ALA A 168 -20.82 32.95 -8.89
CA ALA A 168 -21.95 32.17 -9.38
C ALA A 168 -22.14 30.88 -8.58
N ALA A 169 -21.07 30.13 -8.33
CA ALA A 169 -21.10 28.91 -7.53
C ALA A 169 -21.60 29.16 -6.10
N HIS A 170 -21.20 30.27 -5.46
CA HIS A 170 -21.73 30.66 -4.16
C HIS A 170 -23.26 30.82 -4.18
N GLY A 171 -23.79 31.53 -5.18
CA GLY A 171 -25.23 31.75 -5.32
C GLY A 171 -26.02 30.45 -5.49
N GLU A 172 -25.47 29.49 -6.23
CA GLU A 172 -26.13 28.21 -6.57
C GLU A 172 -26.06 27.17 -5.43
N TYR A 173 -24.89 27.01 -4.80
CA TYR A 173 -24.63 25.90 -3.90
C TYR A 173 -24.70 26.26 -2.40
N CYS A 174 -24.54 27.53 -2.05
CA CYS A 174 -24.39 28.00 -0.65
C CYS A 174 -25.64 28.66 -0.06
N SER A 175 -26.71 28.79 -0.84
CA SER A 175 -27.96 29.45 -0.45
C SER A 175 -29.06 28.49 0.04
N GLN A 176 -28.72 27.21 0.22
CA GLN A 176 -29.66 26.11 0.47
C GLN A 176 -29.64 25.62 1.92
#